data_AF-A0A0D0AR84-F1
#
_entry.id   AF-A0A0D0AR84-F1
#
_cell.length_a   1.000
_cell.length_b   1.000
_cell.length_c   1.000
_cell.angle_alpha   90.00
_cell.angle_beta   90.00
_cell.angle_gamma   90.00
#
_symmetry.space_group_name_H-M   'P 1'
#
loop_
_entity.id
_entity.type
_entity.pdbx_description
1 polymer ?
#
loop_
_entity_poly.entity_id
_entity_poly.type
_entity_poly.pdbx_seq_one_letter_code
_entity_poly.pdbx_strand_id
1 'polypeptide(L)'
;MNARRARSCAPPATSFSERASLENSLHSTVDGILKDLKACSRRLQAALASYQDEMQVLERLYYRSKNQHRAALFFKRIAEIRRYGWRLLEANMTEDVQLLRASFYGVTVVQSEKLMRGSWNHVPSRSYVSFITERFKAYSCLILKTSERVREAYYHFSLAMQSGAFIQLIVLFAGLASRMATLSTEMGGCVQDCEAVCDRVMSVIDPNHKPRFKVASETSKTLEHPLSHQSDQPAPTIVPLEDFGSAVSREETLDLPLSTSVDASVIMENTGSINFDPLPAAVVIEKVAVTTVSVRKDKIATKWKISSTPTDRGRSKKVREKRDEIDDIFGF
;
A
#
# COMPACT_ATOMS: atom_id res chain seq x y z
N MET A 1 19.99 2.73 7.02
CA MET A 1 19.48 2.04 5.81
C MET A 1 19.07 3.07 4.73
N ASN A 2 20.02 3.86 4.18
CA ASN A 2 19.71 4.95 3.24
C ASN A 2 20.53 4.84 1.95
N ALA A 3 20.25 3.86 1.09
CA ALA A 3 20.93 3.74 -0.21
C ALA A 3 20.13 2.94 -1.27
N ARG A 4 18.85 3.25 -1.50
CA ARG A 4 18.10 2.75 -2.67
C ARG A 4 17.25 3.82 -3.37
N ARG A 5 17.69 5.08 -3.38
CA ARG A 5 17.12 6.16 -4.23
C ARG A 5 17.92 6.33 -5.51
N ALA A 6 17.79 5.39 -6.45
CA ALA A 6 18.45 5.52 -7.75
C ALA A 6 17.73 4.73 -8.84
N ARG A 7 16.42 4.92 -9.02
CA ARG A 7 15.66 4.43 -10.19
C ARG A 7 14.48 5.33 -10.58
N SER A 8 14.56 6.62 -10.28
CA SER A 8 13.62 7.59 -10.83
C SER A 8 14.38 8.45 -11.81
N CYS A 9 14.08 8.33 -13.10
CA CYS A 9 14.46 9.37 -14.05
C CYS A 9 13.88 10.69 -13.52
N ALA A 10 14.70 11.75 -13.52
CA ALA A 10 14.19 13.07 -13.21
C ALA A 10 13.05 13.39 -14.18
N PRO A 11 11.94 13.99 -13.71
CA PRO A 11 10.86 14.39 -14.60
C PRO A 11 11.41 15.36 -15.66
N PRO A 12 10.94 15.28 -16.91
CA PRO A 12 11.33 16.25 -17.93
C PRO A 12 10.92 17.66 -17.48
N ALA A 13 11.67 18.67 -17.92
CA ALA A 13 11.32 20.06 -17.66
C ALA A 13 9.88 20.31 -18.14
N THR A 14 9.03 20.79 -17.24
CA THR A 14 7.63 21.01 -17.54
C THR A 14 7.49 22.20 -18.47
N SER A 15 7.31 21.94 -19.76
CA SER A 15 6.86 22.91 -20.73
C SER A 15 5.34 22.88 -20.82
N PHE A 16 4.72 24.05 -21.00
CA PHE A 16 3.27 24.22 -21.06
C PHE A 16 2.91 25.04 -22.29
N SER A 17 1.77 24.74 -22.91
CA SER A 17 1.14 25.65 -23.87
C SER A 17 -0.01 26.39 -23.19
N GLU A 18 -0.24 27.64 -23.58
CA GLU A 18 -1.35 28.43 -23.06
C GLU A 18 -2.68 27.85 -23.51
N ARG A 19 -3.71 27.97 -22.68
CA ARG A 19 -5.08 27.58 -23.04
C ARG A 19 -5.56 28.20 -24.36
N ALA A 20 -5.17 29.44 -24.64
CA ALA A 20 -5.56 30.16 -25.84
C ALA A 20 -5.03 29.52 -27.14
N SER A 21 -3.99 28.67 -27.07
CA SER A 21 -3.48 27.96 -28.24
C SER A 21 -4.30 26.71 -28.59
N LEU A 22 -5.23 26.30 -27.72
CA LEU A 22 -6.08 25.13 -27.94
C LEU A 22 -7.40 25.54 -28.61
N GLU A 23 -7.93 24.67 -29.47
CA GLU A 23 -9.24 24.90 -30.07
C GLU A 23 -10.35 24.90 -29.00
N ASN A 24 -11.27 25.87 -29.09
CA ASN A 24 -12.35 26.03 -28.11
C ASN A 24 -13.25 24.79 -27.97
N SER A 25 -13.37 23.98 -29.02
CA SER A 25 -14.13 22.72 -29.02
C SER A 25 -13.55 21.66 -28.07
N LEU A 26 -12.24 21.73 -27.79
CA LEU A 26 -11.53 20.80 -26.91
C LEU A 26 -11.59 21.21 -25.43
N HIS A 27 -12.06 22.42 -25.12
CA HIS A 27 -12.11 22.92 -23.74
C HIS A 27 -12.98 22.05 -22.82
N SER A 28 -14.16 21.64 -23.29
CA SER A 28 -15.05 20.77 -22.51
C SER A 28 -14.44 19.38 -22.26
N THR A 29 -13.64 18.89 -23.21
CA THR A 29 -12.91 17.62 -23.07
C THR A 29 -11.85 17.74 -21.97
N VAL A 30 -11.11 18.85 -21.92
CA VAL A 30 -10.13 19.12 -20.85
C VAL A 30 -10.81 19.24 -19.49
N ASP A 31 -11.98 19.89 -19.40
CA ASP A 31 -12.74 19.96 -18.15
C ASP A 31 -13.17 18.56 -17.66
N GLY A 32 -13.60 17.69 -18.59
CA GLY A 32 -13.89 16.28 -18.30
C GLY A 32 -12.65 15.51 -17.79
N ILE A 33 -11.51 15.68 -18.46
CA ILE A 33 -10.23 15.11 -18.04
C ILE A 33 -9.87 15.53 -16.61
N LEU A 34 -9.97 16.82 -16.28
CA LEU A 34 -9.65 17.33 -14.94
C LEU A 34 -10.59 16.79 -13.85
N LYS A 35 -11.87 16.62 -14.18
CA LYS A 35 -12.86 15.97 -13.30
C LYS A 35 -12.45 14.52 -13.03
N ASP A 36 -12.07 13.79 -14.08
CA ASP A 36 -11.66 12.39 -13.98
C ASP A 36 -10.35 12.24 -13.20
N LEU A 37 -9.34 13.09 -13.43
CA LEU A 37 -8.10 13.12 -12.63
C LEU A 37 -8.39 13.35 -11.14
N LYS A 38 -9.31 14.26 -10.82
CA LYS A 38 -9.71 14.52 -9.43
C LYS A 38 -10.38 13.30 -8.81
N ALA A 39 -11.26 12.62 -9.54
CA ALA A 39 -11.92 11.40 -9.08
C ALA A 39 -10.90 10.26 -8.87
N CYS A 40 -10.03 10.03 -9.86
CA CYS A 40 -8.97 9.01 -9.81
C CYS A 40 -8.03 9.24 -8.63
N SER A 41 -7.59 10.48 -8.41
CA SER A 41 -6.70 10.79 -7.28
C SER A 41 -7.34 10.48 -5.93
N ARG A 42 -8.62 10.84 -5.72
CA ARG A 42 -9.32 10.53 -4.47
C ARG A 42 -9.48 9.02 -4.27
N ARG A 43 -9.85 8.28 -5.31
CA ARG A 43 -10.02 6.82 -5.26
C ARG A 43 -8.70 6.13 -4.97
N LEU A 44 -7.64 6.51 -5.67
CA LEU A 44 -6.30 5.99 -5.47
C LEU A 44 -5.75 6.29 -4.07
N GLN A 45 -5.96 7.50 -3.57
CA GLN A 45 -5.55 7.88 -2.21
C GLN A 45 -6.27 7.05 -1.16
N ALA A 46 -7.58 6.83 -1.31
CA ALA A 46 -8.35 5.98 -0.39
C ALA A 46 -7.85 4.53 -0.42
N ALA A 47 -7.64 3.96 -1.62
CA ALA A 47 -7.15 2.59 -1.78
C ALA A 47 -5.74 2.41 -1.18
N LEU A 48 -4.83 3.36 -1.41
CA LEU A 48 -3.48 3.35 -0.82
C LEU A 48 -3.50 3.50 0.70
N ALA A 49 -4.39 4.33 1.26
CA ALA A 49 -4.53 4.46 2.70
C ALA A 49 -4.99 3.14 3.34
N SER A 50 -6.03 2.51 2.78
CA SER A 50 -6.48 1.18 3.22
C SER A 50 -5.38 0.12 3.08
N TYR A 51 -4.60 0.15 1.99
CA TYR A 51 -3.48 -0.77 1.80
C TYR A 51 -2.36 -0.55 2.83
N GLN A 52 -2.10 0.70 3.19
CA GLN A 52 -1.15 1.06 4.24
C GLN A 52 -1.59 0.52 5.61
N ASP A 53 -2.88 0.59 5.94
CA ASP A 53 -3.41 0.05 7.19
C ASP A 53 -3.20 -1.47 7.28
N GLU A 54 -3.49 -2.21 6.20
CA GLU A 54 -3.22 -3.64 6.14
C GLU A 54 -1.72 -3.96 6.26
N MET A 55 -0.87 -3.15 5.63
CA MET A 55 0.58 -3.26 5.78
C MET A 55 1.03 -3.06 7.22
N GLN A 56 0.45 -2.10 7.96
CA GLN A 56 0.78 -1.90 9.38
C GLN A 56 0.33 -3.07 10.26
N VAL A 57 -0.79 -3.71 9.95
CA VAL A 57 -1.20 -4.94 10.64
C VAL A 57 -0.22 -6.08 10.34
N LEU A 58 0.15 -6.26 9.07
CA LEU A 58 1.12 -7.26 8.63
C LEU A 58 2.48 -7.08 9.33
N GLU A 59 2.97 -5.84 9.45
CA GLU A 59 4.22 -5.54 10.14
C GLU A 59 4.17 -5.97 11.60
N ARG A 60 3.12 -5.58 12.34
CA ARG A 60 2.97 -5.96 13.76
C ARG A 60 2.97 -7.47 13.94
N LEU A 61 2.26 -8.21 13.10
CA LEU A 61 2.22 -9.67 13.16
C LEU A 61 3.55 -10.30 12.77
N TYR A 62 4.21 -9.77 11.72
CA TYR A 62 5.52 -10.24 11.30
C TYR A 62 6.53 -10.11 12.42
N TYR A 63 6.63 -8.95 13.06
CA TYR A 63 7.58 -8.72 14.14
C TYR A 63 7.30 -9.63 15.35
N ARG A 64 6.04 -9.77 15.75
CA ARG A 64 5.65 -10.67 16.85
C ARG A 64 6.00 -12.13 16.58
N SER A 65 5.84 -12.56 15.33
CA SER A 65 5.95 -13.97 14.91
C SER A 65 7.34 -14.35 14.40
N LYS A 66 8.25 -13.38 14.26
CA LYS A 66 9.55 -13.55 13.60
C LYS A 66 10.42 -14.59 14.28
N ASN A 67 10.56 -14.55 15.60
CA ASN A 67 11.48 -15.43 16.31
C ASN A 67 11.01 -16.89 16.32
N GLN A 68 9.70 -17.12 16.33
CA GLN A 68 9.10 -18.46 16.36
C GLN A 68 9.07 -19.12 14.98
N HIS A 69 8.86 -18.33 13.91
CA HIS A 69 8.56 -18.88 12.59
C HIS A 69 9.57 -18.53 11.50
N ARG A 70 10.72 -17.95 11.84
CA ARG A 70 11.73 -17.50 10.85
C ARG A 70 12.09 -18.58 9.82
N ALA A 71 12.18 -19.84 10.23
CA ALA A 71 12.55 -20.95 9.37
C ALA A 71 11.37 -21.52 8.55
N ALA A 72 10.13 -21.21 8.94
CA ALA A 72 8.93 -21.77 8.30
C ALA A 72 8.74 -21.23 6.89
N LEU A 73 8.31 -22.11 5.97
CA LEU A 73 8.11 -21.74 4.56
C LEU A 73 7.02 -20.68 4.38
N PHE A 74 5.91 -20.79 5.10
CA PHE A 74 4.84 -19.78 5.05
C PHE A 74 5.35 -18.40 5.49
N PHE A 75 6.29 -18.35 6.45
CA PHE A 75 6.84 -17.11 6.95
C PHE A 75 7.76 -16.41 5.94
N LYS A 76 8.44 -17.18 5.08
CA LYS A 76 9.18 -16.62 3.94
C LYS A 76 8.25 -15.87 2.98
N ARG A 77 7.03 -16.39 2.75
CA ARG A 77 6.03 -15.71 1.89
C ARG A 77 5.53 -14.40 2.48
N ILE A 78 5.38 -14.32 3.81
CA ILE A 78 5.09 -13.05 4.48
C ILE A 78 6.18 -12.01 4.23
N ALA A 79 7.45 -12.42 4.32
CA ALA A 79 8.56 -11.52 4.04
C ALA A 79 8.52 -10.99 2.59
N GLU A 80 8.06 -11.80 1.62
CA GLU A 80 7.87 -11.36 0.24
C GLU A 80 6.72 -10.37 0.10
N ILE A 81 5.55 -10.64 0.70
CA ILE A 81 4.42 -9.70 0.71
C ILE A 81 4.88 -8.35 1.27
N ARG A 82 5.60 -8.34 2.40
CA ARG A 82 6.14 -7.11 3.01
C ARG A 82 7.02 -6.33 2.04
N ARG A 83 7.97 -7.01 1.40
CA ARG A 83 8.90 -6.39 0.45
C ARG A 83 8.18 -5.69 -0.70
N TYR A 84 7.17 -6.35 -1.28
CA TYR A 84 6.39 -5.75 -2.38
C TYR A 84 5.41 -4.69 -1.90
N GLY A 85 4.78 -4.88 -0.74
CA GLY A 85 3.86 -3.92 -0.15
C GLY A 85 4.53 -2.59 0.15
N TRP A 86 5.73 -2.59 0.74
CA TRP A 86 6.49 -1.34 0.94
C TRP A 86 6.90 -0.69 -0.36
N ARG A 87 7.39 -1.48 -1.33
CA ARG A 87 7.76 -0.97 -2.65
C ARG A 87 6.56 -0.32 -3.36
N LEU A 88 5.35 -0.81 -3.12
CA LEU A 88 4.12 -0.25 -3.66
C LEU A 88 3.78 1.09 -3.00
N LEU A 89 3.87 1.18 -1.67
CA LEU A 89 3.63 2.42 -0.93
C LEU A 89 4.67 3.51 -1.25
N GLU A 90 5.91 3.13 -1.52
CA GLU A 90 6.99 4.04 -1.93
C GLU A 90 6.84 4.56 -3.37
N ALA A 91 5.87 4.07 -4.15
CA ALA A 91 5.77 4.38 -5.57
C ALA A 91 5.25 5.79 -5.87
N ASN A 92 4.83 6.59 -4.89
CA ASN A 92 4.35 7.99 -5.05
C ASN A 92 3.26 8.19 -6.13
N MET A 93 2.40 7.19 -6.36
CA MET A 93 1.41 7.22 -7.45
C MET A 93 0.43 8.41 -7.34
N THR A 94 -0.03 8.71 -6.12
CA THR A 94 -0.93 9.85 -5.85
C THR A 94 -0.29 11.18 -6.21
N GLU A 95 1.01 11.33 -5.94
CA GLU A 95 1.76 12.55 -6.25
C GLU A 95 1.82 12.76 -7.77
N ASP A 96 2.14 11.71 -8.54
CA ASP A 96 2.19 11.81 -10.01
C ASP A 96 0.83 12.19 -10.62
N VAL A 97 -0.29 11.66 -10.11
CA VAL A 97 -1.64 12.07 -10.55
C VAL A 97 -1.91 13.55 -10.22
N GLN A 98 -1.51 13.99 -9.03
CA GLN A 98 -1.71 15.37 -8.60
C GLN A 98 -0.82 16.35 -9.37
N LEU A 99 0.43 15.98 -9.67
CA LEU A 99 1.34 16.75 -10.51
C LEU A 99 0.80 16.87 -11.94
N LEU A 100 0.30 15.77 -12.51
CA LEU A 100 -0.37 15.81 -13.81
C LEU A 100 -1.57 16.76 -13.77
N ARG A 101 -2.40 16.71 -12.73
CA ARG A 101 -3.54 17.61 -12.59
C ARG A 101 -3.11 19.08 -12.41
N ALA A 102 -2.06 19.33 -11.62
CA ALA A 102 -1.51 20.66 -11.38
C ALA A 102 -0.91 21.28 -12.65
N SER A 103 -0.41 20.46 -13.58
CA SER A 103 0.18 20.92 -14.84
C SER A 103 -0.77 21.79 -15.70
N PHE A 104 -2.09 21.63 -15.54
CA PHE A 104 -3.10 22.44 -16.25
C PHE A 104 -3.27 23.86 -15.68
N TYR A 105 -2.68 24.14 -14.52
CA TYR A 105 -2.77 25.44 -13.83
C TYR A 105 -1.42 26.18 -13.78
N GLY A 106 -0.34 25.57 -14.28
CA GLY A 106 1.01 26.16 -14.36
C GLY A 106 1.92 25.85 -13.17
N VAL A 107 3.18 26.32 -13.26
CA VAL A 107 4.29 25.99 -12.34
C VAL A 107 4.02 26.39 -10.88
N THR A 108 3.28 27.48 -10.67
CA THR A 108 3.05 28.07 -9.34
C THR A 108 2.06 27.29 -8.47
N VAL A 109 1.35 26.30 -9.03
CA VAL A 109 0.20 25.66 -8.37
C VAL A 109 0.56 24.38 -7.61
N VAL A 110 1.78 23.86 -7.78
CA VAL A 110 2.27 22.67 -7.06
C VAL A 110 2.23 22.83 -5.54
N GLN A 111 2.21 24.07 -5.03
CA GLN A 111 2.26 24.35 -3.58
C GLN A 111 0.89 24.60 -2.92
N SER A 112 -0.21 24.77 -3.68
CA SER A 112 -1.51 25.11 -3.07
C SER A 112 -2.70 24.61 -3.89
N GLU A 113 -3.40 23.60 -3.36
CA GLU A 113 -4.64 23.05 -3.94
C GLU A 113 -5.74 24.11 -4.09
N LYS A 114 -5.69 25.20 -3.31
CA LYS A 114 -6.65 26.31 -3.42
C LYS A 114 -6.54 27.04 -4.77
N LEU A 115 -5.36 27.04 -5.39
CA LEU A 115 -5.14 27.66 -6.71
C LEU A 115 -5.75 26.82 -7.85
N MET A 116 -6.07 25.54 -7.61
CA MET A 116 -6.73 24.65 -8.57
C MET A 116 -8.26 24.76 -8.56
N ARG A 117 -8.81 25.78 -7.88
CA ARG A 117 -10.26 26.04 -7.82
C ARG A 117 -10.76 26.94 -8.95
N GLY A 118 -9.85 27.60 -9.67
CA GLY A 118 -10.16 28.44 -10.83
C GLY A 118 -10.29 27.65 -12.13
N SER A 119 -10.52 28.35 -13.23
CA SER A 119 -10.42 27.75 -14.56
C SER A 119 -8.96 27.40 -14.87
N TRP A 120 -8.76 26.27 -15.54
CA TRP A 120 -7.45 25.92 -16.07
C TRP A 120 -7.03 26.88 -17.18
N ASN A 121 -5.72 26.98 -17.37
CA ASN A 121 -5.08 28.05 -18.15
C ASN A 121 -3.86 27.55 -18.94
N HIS A 122 -3.43 26.31 -18.69
CA HIS A 122 -2.31 25.68 -19.39
C HIS A 122 -2.68 24.26 -19.81
N VAL A 123 -1.95 23.74 -20.80
CA VAL A 123 -1.98 22.33 -21.20
C VAL A 123 -0.56 21.77 -21.06
N PRO A 124 -0.37 20.59 -20.45
CA PRO A 124 0.95 19.99 -20.34
C PRO A 124 1.54 19.63 -21.70
N SER A 125 2.86 19.65 -21.81
CA SER A 125 3.53 19.21 -23.02
C SER A 125 3.43 17.70 -23.25
N ARG A 126 3.51 17.31 -24.53
CA ARG A 126 3.51 15.91 -24.97
C ARG A 126 4.57 15.07 -24.26
N SER A 127 5.78 15.60 -24.10
CA SER A 127 6.89 14.88 -23.44
C SER A 127 6.58 14.60 -21.97
N TYR A 128 5.97 15.56 -21.28
CA TYR A 128 5.57 15.39 -19.88
C TYR A 128 4.46 14.36 -19.73
N VAL A 129 3.41 14.44 -20.56
CA VAL A 129 2.31 13.46 -20.50
C VAL A 129 2.82 12.05 -20.84
N SER A 130 3.69 11.91 -21.84
CA SER A 130 4.31 10.62 -22.17
C SER A 130 5.12 10.05 -21.00
N PHE A 131 5.90 10.88 -20.30
CA PHE A 131 6.64 10.48 -19.11
C PHE A 131 5.69 9.97 -18.00
N ILE A 132 4.61 10.69 -17.71
CA ILE A 132 3.63 10.28 -16.71
C ILE A 132 2.91 8.98 -17.13
N THR A 133 2.59 8.82 -18.42
CA THR A 133 2.02 7.55 -18.94
C THR A 133 2.97 6.38 -18.72
N GLU A 134 4.27 6.54 -18.93
CA GLU A 134 5.27 5.50 -18.64
C GLU A 134 5.35 5.17 -17.14
N ARG A 135 5.21 6.18 -16.27
CA ARG A 135 5.13 5.99 -14.82
C ARG A 135 3.91 5.15 -14.44
N PHE A 136 2.73 5.47 -14.96
CA PHE A 136 1.52 4.68 -14.70
C PHE A 136 1.66 3.23 -15.16
N LYS A 137 2.26 2.97 -16.32
CA LYS A 137 2.57 1.60 -16.78
C LYS A 137 3.50 0.86 -15.83
N ALA A 138 4.52 1.55 -15.30
CA ALA A 138 5.43 0.96 -14.32
C ALA A 138 4.68 0.61 -13.01
N TYR A 139 3.72 1.44 -12.59
CA TYR A 139 2.86 1.13 -11.44
C TYR A 139 1.94 -0.04 -11.72
N SER A 140 1.29 -0.10 -12.89
CA SER A 140 0.48 -1.23 -13.31
C SER A 140 1.27 -2.54 -13.22
N CYS A 141 2.50 -2.57 -13.73
CA CYS A 141 3.40 -3.72 -13.60
C CYS A 141 3.75 -4.07 -12.14
N LEU A 142 4.00 -3.07 -11.30
CA LEU A 142 4.30 -3.27 -9.88
C LEU A 142 3.09 -3.81 -9.09
N ILE A 143 1.90 -3.29 -9.37
CA ILE A 143 0.63 -3.74 -8.78
C ILE A 143 0.34 -5.18 -9.19
N LEU A 144 0.47 -5.51 -10.48
CA LEU A 144 0.31 -6.88 -10.97
C LEU A 144 1.28 -7.84 -10.28
N LYS A 145 2.55 -7.44 -10.16
CA LYS A 145 3.54 -8.27 -9.46
C LYS A 145 3.22 -8.43 -7.98
N THR A 146 2.71 -7.39 -7.34
CA THR A 146 2.31 -7.43 -5.92
C THR A 146 1.11 -8.37 -5.74
N SER A 147 0.09 -8.24 -6.58
CA SER A 147 -1.09 -9.10 -6.58
C SER A 147 -0.73 -10.58 -6.79
N GLU A 148 0.17 -10.88 -7.73
CA GLU A 148 0.69 -12.24 -7.97
C GLU A 148 1.30 -12.82 -6.69
N ARG A 149 2.17 -12.06 -6.00
CA ARG A 149 2.86 -12.52 -4.78
C ARG A 149 1.91 -12.71 -3.61
N VAL A 150 0.92 -11.84 -3.48
CA VAL A 150 -0.11 -11.94 -2.45
C VAL A 150 -1.01 -13.18 -2.68
N ARG A 151 -1.41 -13.45 -3.93
CA ARG A 151 -2.18 -14.66 -4.28
C ARG A 151 -1.37 -15.94 -4.08
N GLU A 152 -0.10 -15.96 -4.49
CA GLU A 152 0.79 -17.10 -4.27
C GLU A 152 0.92 -17.40 -2.77
N ALA A 153 1.10 -16.36 -1.94
CA ALA A 153 1.15 -16.50 -0.49
C ALA A 153 -0.17 -17.04 0.07
N TYR A 154 -1.32 -16.52 -0.37
CA TYR A 154 -2.64 -17.03 0.04
C TYR A 154 -2.81 -18.52 -0.26
N TYR A 155 -2.40 -18.97 -1.44
CA TYR A 155 -2.42 -20.39 -1.80
C TYR A 155 -1.56 -21.22 -0.84
N HIS A 156 -0.35 -20.76 -0.54
CA HIS A 156 0.52 -21.43 0.43
C HIS A 156 -0.03 -21.43 1.85
N PHE A 157 -0.71 -20.37 2.29
CA PHE A 157 -1.39 -20.37 3.59
C PHE A 157 -2.52 -21.39 3.62
N SER A 158 -3.27 -21.49 2.52
CA SER A 158 -4.35 -22.47 2.38
C SER A 158 -3.86 -23.91 2.52
N LEU A 159 -2.71 -24.23 1.92
CA LEU A 159 -2.05 -25.52 2.10
C LEU A 159 -1.52 -25.70 3.53
N ALA A 160 -0.85 -24.68 4.08
CA ALA A 160 -0.26 -24.76 5.42
C ALA A 160 -1.32 -24.97 6.52
N MET A 161 -2.55 -24.47 6.34
CA MET A 161 -3.65 -24.72 7.27
C MET A 161 -4.01 -26.21 7.41
N GLN A 162 -3.79 -27.02 6.36
CA GLN A 162 -4.09 -28.46 6.40
C GLN A 162 -3.21 -29.22 7.40
N SER A 163 -2.04 -28.66 7.75
CA SER A 163 -1.13 -29.29 8.72
C SER A 163 -1.63 -29.22 10.17
N GLY A 164 -2.66 -28.43 10.48
CA GLY A 164 -3.14 -28.24 11.85
C GLY A 164 -2.28 -27.31 12.72
N ALA A 165 -1.01 -27.10 12.35
CA ALA A 165 -0.08 -26.31 13.13
C ALA A 165 -0.32 -24.80 12.95
N PHE A 166 -0.40 -24.07 14.07
CA PHE A 166 -0.52 -22.60 14.09
C PHE A 166 -1.68 -22.04 13.25
N ILE A 167 -2.79 -22.80 13.11
CA ILE A 167 -3.95 -22.43 12.27
C ILE A 167 -4.40 -20.99 12.50
N GLN A 168 -4.51 -20.55 13.75
CA GLN A 168 -4.97 -19.18 14.08
C GLN A 168 -4.11 -18.10 13.40
N LEU A 169 -2.79 -18.27 13.40
CA LEU A 169 -1.86 -17.33 12.76
C LEU A 169 -1.93 -17.42 11.24
N ILE A 170 -2.01 -18.64 10.69
CA ILE A 170 -2.07 -18.86 9.24
C ILE A 170 -3.38 -18.31 8.66
N VAL A 171 -4.51 -18.51 9.34
CA VAL A 171 -5.82 -17.94 8.96
C VAL A 171 -5.76 -16.42 8.95
N LEU A 172 -5.11 -15.81 9.95
CA LEU A 172 -4.94 -14.35 10.00
C LEU A 172 -4.11 -13.83 8.82
N PHE A 173 -3.03 -14.52 8.47
CA PHE A 173 -2.23 -14.18 7.29
C PHE A 173 -2.97 -14.40 5.97
N ALA A 174 -3.78 -15.46 5.87
CA ALA A 174 -4.65 -15.69 4.70
C ALA A 174 -5.68 -14.57 4.54
N GLY A 175 -6.32 -14.15 5.64
CA GLY A 175 -7.24 -13.01 5.66
C GLY A 175 -6.56 -11.71 5.21
N LEU A 176 -5.36 -11.42 5.71
CA LEU A 176 -4.56 -10.26 5.28
C LEU A 176 -4.22 -10.33 3.79
N ALA A 177 -3.72 -11.47 3.31
CA ALA A 177 -3.40 -11.65 1.90
C ALA A 177 -4.64 -11.45 1.02
N SER A 178 -5.80 -11.98 1.42
CA SER A 178 -7.06 -11.79 0.68
C SER A 178 -7.42 -10.30 0.57
N ARG A 179 -7.43 -9.54 1.68
CA ARG A 179 -7.75 -8.10 1.66
C ARG A 179 -6.73 -7.29 0.85
N MET A 180 -5.44 -7.59 1.00
CA MET A 180 -4.37 -6.94 0.21
C MET A 180 -4.49 -7.23 -1.28
N ALA A 181 -4.94 -8.42 -1.69
CA ALA A 181 -5.20 -8.75 -3.09
C ALA A 181 -6.36 -7.91 -3.65
N THR A 182 -7.47 -7.79 -2.91
CA THR A 182 -8.61 -6.95 -3.31
C THR A 182 -8.19 -5.48 -3.47
N LEU A 183 -7.45 -4.93 -2.51
CA LEU A 183 -6.93 -3.57 -2.58
C LEU A 183 -5.95 -3.38 -3.76
N SER A 184 -5.12 -4.39 -4.04
CA SER A 184 -4.23 -4.38 -5.21
C SER A 184 -5.01 -4.29 -6.52
N THR A 185 -6.11 -5.03 -6.65
CA THR A 185 -7.00 -4.96 -7.81
C THR A 185 -7.66 -3.58 -7.93
N GLU A 186 -8.13 -3.00 -6.82
CA GLU A 186 -8.72 -1.66 -6.82
C GLU A 186 -7.73 -0.58 -7.26
N MET A 187 -6.50 -0.61 -6.72
CA MET A 187 -5.41 0.28 -7.13
C MET A 187 -5.07 0.09 -8.61
N GLY A 188 -5.05 -1.15 -9.10
CA GLY A 188 -4.82 -1.46 -10.51
C GLY A 188 -5.86 -0.81 -11.41
N GLY A 189 -7.14 -0.88 -11.04
CA GLY A 189 -8.20 -0.17 -11.75
C GLY A 189 -7.99 1.35 -11.74
N CYS A 190 -7.59 1.94 -10.61
CA CYS A 190 -7.33 3.39 -10.53
C CYS A 190 -6.21 3.83 -11.47
N VAL A 191 -5.13 3.04 -11.56
CA VAL A 191 -3.99 3.35 -12.43
C VAL A 191 -4.38 3.20 -13.90
N GLN A 192 -5.18 2.19 -14.26
CA GLN A 192 -5.70 2.03 -15.61
C GLN A 192 -6.59 3.20 -16.03
N ASP A 193 -7.44 3.70 -15.12
CA ASP A 193 -8.24 4.91 -15.36
C ASP A 193 -7.33 6.12 -15.62
N CYS A 194 -6.22 6.25 -14.88
CA CYS A 194 -5.23 7.31 -15.09
C CYS A 194 -4.51 7.18 -16.45
N GLU A 195 -4.15 5.96 -16.88
CA GLU A 195 -3.58 5.70 -18.21
C GLU A 195 -4.56 6.12 -19.31
N ALA A 196 -5.85 5.79 -19.18
CA ALA A 196 -6.90 6.21 -20.11
C ALA A 196 -7.08 7.73 -20.15
N VAL A 197 -6.94 8.39 -19.01
CA VAL A 197 -6.94 9.86 -18.94
C VAL A 197 -5.74 10.43 -19.69
N CYS A 198 -4.54 9.87 -19.50
CA CYS A 198 -3.35 10.31 -20.24
C CYS A 198 -3.51 10.14 -21.76
N ASP A 199 -4.08 9.03 -22.22
CA ASP A 199 -4.33 8.81 -23.65
C ASP A 199 -5.29 9.88 -24.21
N ARG A 200 -6.34 10.25 -23.46
CA ARG A 200 -7.24 11.35 -23.85
C ARG A 200 -6.52 12.70 -23.89
N VAL A 201 -5.65 12.98 -22.91
CA VAL A 201 -4.81 14.20 -22.91
C VAL A 201 -3.90 14.21 -24.15
N MET A 202 -3.28 13.09 -24.49
CA MET A 202 -2.42 12.96 -25.66
C MET A 202 -3.19 13.17 -26.97
N SER A 203 -4.43 12.69 -27.07
CA SER A 203 -5.30 12.96 -28.24
C SER A 203 -5.71 14.44 -28.36
N VAL A 204 -5.82 15.16 -27.24
CA VAL A 204 -6.06 16.62 -27.26
C VAL A 204 -4.83 17.39 -27.72
N ILE A 205 -3.62 16.94 -27.32
CA ILE A 205 -2.36 17.61 -27.68
C ILE A 205 -1.92 17.28 -29.11
N ASP A 206 -2.12 16.03 -29.55
CA ASP A 206 -1.75 15.54 -30.88
C ASP A 206 -2.92 14.75 -31.49
N PRO A 207 -3.63 15.32 -32.49
CA PRO A 207 -4.73 14.64 -33.16
C PRO A 207 -4.31 13.34 -33.87
N ASN A 208 -3.03 13.21 -34.22
CA ASN A 208 -2.48 11.98 -34.83
C ASN A 208 -2.12 10.92 -33.78
N HIS A 209 -2.30 11.21 -32.49
CA HIS A 209 -2.08 10.24 -31.44
C HIS A 209 -3.09 9.10 -31.57
N LYS A 210 -2.60 7.93 -32.00
CA LYS A 210 -3.38 6.70 -31.94
C LYS A 210 -3.43 6.26 -30.49
N PRO A 211 -4.60 6.30 -29.82
CA PRO A 211 -4.72 5.81 -28.46
C PRO A 211 -4.21 4.36 -28.45
N ARG A 212 -3.29 4.04 -27.56
CA ARG A 212 -2.66 2.71 -27.53
C ARG A 212 -3.53 1.69 -26.78
N PHE A 213 -4.81 2.03 -26.62
CA PHE A 213 -5.83 1.24 -25.94
C PHE A 213 -6.06 -0.09 -26.66
N LYS A 214 -5.17 -1.06 -26.39
CA LYS A 214 -5.61 -2.44 -26.28
C LYS A 214 -6.42 -2.48 -25.00
N VAL A 215 -7.75 -2.41 -25.13
CA VAL A 215 -8.64 -2.95 -24.11
C VAL A 215 -8.15 -4.38 -23.89
N ALA A 216 -7.41 -4.61 -22.82
CA ALA A 216 -7.08 -5.94 -22.36
C ALA A 216 -8.38 -6.53 -21.81
N SER A 217 -9.28 -6.88 -22.72
CA SER A 217 -10.47 -7.67 -22.44
C SER A 217 -10.13 -9.16 -22.22
N GLU A 218 -8.85 -9.48 -22.00
CA GLU A 218 -8.36 -10.83 -21.76
C GLU A 218 -8.02 -11.11 -20.28
N THR A 219 -7.90 -10.10 -19.41
CA THR A 219 -7.69 -10.36 -17.97
C THR A 219 -8.99 -10.58 -17.18
N SER A 220 -10.15 -10.43 -17.81
CA SER A 220 -11.44 -10.83 -17.20
C SER A 220 -11.80 -12.30 -17.41
N LYS A 221 -10.96 -13.11 -18.08
CA LYS A 221 -11.20 -14.56 -18.25
C LYS A 221 -10.29 -15.48 -17.41
N THR A 222 -9.39 -14.95 -16.58
CA THR A 222 -8.45 -15.78 -15.79
C THR A 222 -8.41 -15.42 -14.30
N LEU A 223 -9.44 -14.76 -13.76
CA LEU A 223 -9.53 -14.46 -12.32
C LEU A 223 -10.78 -15.00 -11.62
N GLU A 224 -11.68 -15.66 -12.35
CA GLU A 224 -12.75 -16.49 -11.80
C GLU A 224 -12.39 -17.95 -12.08
N HIS A 225 -11.60 -18.57 -11.20
CA HIS A 225 -11.55 -20.03 -11.16
C HIS A 225 -12.73 -20.48 -10.29
N PRO A 226 -13.72 -21.23 -10.80
CA PRO A 226 -14.74 -21.82 -9.95
C PRO A 226 -14.02 -22.83 -9.05
N LEU A 227 -14.08 -22.62 -7.74
CA LEU A 227 -13.85 -23.68 -6.76
C LEU A 227 -15.04 -24.63 -6.83
N SER A 228 -15.10 -25.44 -7.88
CA SER A 228 -16.01 -26.57 -8.00
C SER A 228 -15.32 -27.68 -8.77
N HIS A 229 -14.34 -28.33 -8.12
CA HIS A 229 -14.00 -29.70 -8.45
C HIS A 229 -14.84 -30.62 -7.57
N GLN A 230 -15.94 -31.09 -8.16
CA GLN A 230 -16.60 -32.30 -7.72
C GLN A 230 -15.59 -33.46 -7.77
N SER A 231 -15.65 -34.25 -6.72
CA SER A 231 -14.95 -35.50 -6.51
C SER A 231 -15.34 -36.51 -7.59
N ASP A 232 -14.36 -36.97 -8.34
CA ASP A 232 -14.30 -38.32 -8.91
C ASP A 232 -12.83 -38.73 -8.96
N GLN A 233 -12.40 -39.43 -7.91
CA GLN A 233 -11.06 -40.01 -7.80
C GLN A 233 -11.14 -41.51 -8.11
N PRO A 234 -10.36 -42.03 -9.08
CA PRO A 234 -9.94 -43.42 -9.06
C PRO A 234 -8.79 -43.64 -8.08
N ALA A 235 -8.70 -44.86 -7.55
CA ALA A 235 -7.86 -45.32 -6.44
C ALA A 235 -6.37 -44.90 -6.49
N PRO A 236 -5.71 -44.72 -5.32
CA PRO A 236 -4.35 -44.20 -5.25
C PRO A 236 -3.30 -45.25 -5.63
N THR A 237 -2.45 -44.88 -6.58
CA THR A 237 -1.12 -45.49 -6.74
C THR A 237 -0.20 -44.86 -5.71
N ILE A 238 0.37 -45.71 -4.85
CA ILE A 238 1.35 -45.36 -3.83
C ILE A 238 2.63 -44.88 -4.54
N VAL A 239 2.97 -43.61 -4.36
CA VAL A 239 4.27 -43.02 -4.73
C VAL A 239 4.94 -42.54 -3.43
N PRO A 240 6.26 -42.72 -3.24
CA PRO A 240 6.89 -42.53 -1.95
C PRO A 240 6.82 -41.10 -1.43
N LEU A 241 6.43 -41.02 -0.17
CA LEU A 241 6.34 -39.88 0.74
C LEU A 241 7.65 -39.08 0.79
N GLU A 242 7.63 -37.85 0.27
CA GLU A 242 8.69 -36.88 0.52
C GLU A 242 8.69 -36.46 1.99
N ASP A 243 9.86 -36.63 2.59
CA ASP A 243 10.26 -36.45 3.97
C ASP A 243 9.95 -35.03 4.51
N PHE A 244 8.85 -34.93 5.28
CA PHE A 244 8.64 -33.81 6.19
C PHE A 244 9.49 -34.03 7.44
N GLY A 245 10.73 -33.53 7.38
CA GLY A 245 11.71 -33.39 8.47
C GLY A 245 11.28 -33.93 9.82
N SER A 246 11.63 -35.20 10.06
CA SER A 246 11.44 -35.92 11.32
C SER A 246 12.06 -35.17 12.50
N ALA A 247 11.26 -35.02 13.56
CA ALA A 247 11.68 -34.50 14.84
C ALA A 247 12.74 -35.41 15.46
N VAL A 248 13.81 -34.82 15.96
CA VAL A 248 14.87 -35.47 16.75
C VAL A 248 14.23 -36.24 17.89
N SER A 249 14.22 -37.58 17.79
CA SER A 249 13.87 -38.47 18.89
C SER A 249 15.11 -38.64 19.76
N ARG A 250 15.03 -38.16 21.00
CA ARG A 250 16.06 -38.34 22.03
C ARG A 250 15.89 -39.73 22.62
N GLU A 251 16.92 -40.55 22.52
CA GLU A 251 17.03 -41.83 23.22
C GLU A 251 16.83 -41.64 24.73
N GLU A 252 15.90 -42.40 25.30
CA GLU A 252 15.95 -42.81 26.70
C GLU A 252 15.68 -44.31 26.76
N THR A 253 16.78 -45.05 26.79
CA THR A 253 16.87 -46.40 27.31
C THR A 253 16.71 -46.33 28.83
N LEU A 254 15.76 -47.11 29.37
CA LEU A 254 15.96 -48.02 30.50
C LEU A 254 14.65 -48.74 30.86
N ASP A 255 14.69 -50.06 30.76
CA ASP A 255 13.68 -51.02 31.21
C ASP A 255 13.47 -50.97 32.74
N LEU A 256 12.22 -51.14 33.19
CA LEU A 256 11.82 -52.07 34.26
C LEU A 256 10.27 -52.13 34.39
N PRO A 257 9.70 -53.30 34.74
CA PRO A 257 8.25 -53.51 34.79
C PRO A 257 7.72 -53.34 36.22
N LEU A 258 6.53 -52.75 36.37
CA LEU A 258 5.70 -53.02 37.54
C LEU A 258 4.22 -52.83 37.23
N SER A 259 3.47 -53.89 37.53
CA SER A 259 2.02 -53.92 37.55
C SER A 259 1.48 -52.99 38.65
N THR A 260 0.40 -52.28 38.36
CA THR A 260 -0.61 -51.94 39.36
C THR A 260 -1.90 -51.50 38.67
N SER A 261 -2.95 -52.28 38.92
CA SER A 261 -4.34 -51.93 38.65
C SER A 261 -4.78 -50.83 39.61
N VAL A 262 -5.27 -49.70 39.10
CA VAL A 262 -6.08 -48.77 39.90
C VAL A 262 -7.21 -48.21 39.05
N ASP A 263 -8.39 -48.25 39.66
CA ASP A 263 -9.71 -47.86 39.19
C ASP A 263 -9.80 -46.48 38.53
N ALA A 264 -10.55 -46.44 37.44
CA ALA A 264 -11.09 -45.24 36.85
C ALA A 264 -12.28 -44.73 37.69
N SER A 265 -12.08 -43.64 38.43
CA SER A 265 -13.17 -42.77 38.85
C SER A 265 -13.01 -41.41 38.17
N VAL A 266 -13.97 -41.13 37.31
CA VAL A 266 -14.12 -39.93 36.50
C VAL A 266 -14.58 -38.79 37.40
N ILE A 267 -13.74 -37.78 37.61
CA ILE A 267 -14.17 -36.47 38.13
C ILE A 267 -14.16 -35.51 36.93
N MET A 268 -15.37 -35.20 36.45
CA MET A 268 -15.61 -34.10 35.51
C MET A 268 -15.35 -32.77 36.22
N GLU A 269 -14.26 -32.09 35.86
CA GLU A 269 -14.11 -30.67 36.17
C GLU A 269 -14.91 -29.83 35.17
N ASN A 270 -15.93 -29.19 35.74
CA ASN A 270 -16.86 -28.24 35.17
C ASN A 270 -16.13 -26.97 34.73
N THR A 271 -15.86 -26.82 33.42
CA THR A 271 -15.37 -25.57 32.85
C THR A 271 -16.52 -24.55 32.80
N GLY A 272 -16.34 -23.47 33.56
CA GLY A 272 -17.33 -22.41 33.74
C GLY A 272 -17.80 -21.78 32.42
N SER A 273 -19.12 -21.65 32.31
CA SER A 273 -19.80 -20.84 31.29
C SER A 273 -19.42 -19.37 31.45
N ILE A 274 -18.85 -18.79 30.39
CA ILE A 274 -18.68 -17.34 30.24
C ILE A 274 -20.03 -16.77 29.79
N ASN A 275 -20.80 -16.25 30.74
CA ASN A 275 -21.97 -15.42 30.48
C ASN A 275 -21.52 -14.08 29.88
N PHE A 276 -21.93 -13.81 28.65
CA PHE A 276 -21.92 -12.46 28.08
C PHE A 276 -23.28 -11.81 28.33
N ASP A 277 -23.34 -10.93 29.34
CA ASP A 277 -24.47 -10.03 29.52
C ASP A 277 -24.38 -8.85 28.52
N PRO A 278 -25.49 -8.48 27.85
CA PRO A 278 -25.55 -7.35 26.93
C PRO A 278 -25.79 -6.05 27.70
N LEU A 279 -24.90 -5.06 27.52
CA LEU A 279 -25.14 -3.69 27.97
C LEU A 279 -26.07 -2.95 26.98
N PRO A 280 -27.02 -2.13 27.48
CA PRO A 280 -28.05 -1.50 26.67
C PRO A 280 -27.56 -0.24 25.97
N ALA A 281 -28.06 -0.05 24.76
CA ALA A 281 -27.97 1.19 24.00
C ALA A 281 -28.72 2.32 24.69
N ALA A 282 -28.02 3.43 24.94
CA ALA A 282 -28.64 4.73 25.18
C ALA A 282 -27.88 5.80 24.40
N VAL A 283 -28.53 6.25 23.32
CA VAL A 283 -28.18 7.42 22.52
C VAL A 283 -28.51 8.66 23.34
N VAL A 284 -27.50 9.46 23.68
CA VAL A 284 -27.69 10.84 24.14
C VAL A 284 -26.99 11.76 23.14
N ILE A 285 -27.79 12.46 22.35
CA ILE A 285 -27.38 13.50 21.42
C ILE A 285 -27.27 14.79 22.23
N GLU A 286 -26.04 15.21 22.54
CA GLU A 286 -25.77 16.52 23.13
C GLU A 286 -25.32 17.50 22.04
N LYS A 287 -26.15 18.52 21.80
CA LYS A 287 -25.88 19.62 20.87
C LYS A 287 -24.90 20.59 21.53
N VAL A 288 -23.63 20.56 21.13
CA VAL A 288 -22.64 21.57 21.52
C VAL A 288 -22.70 22.74 20.55
N ALA A 289 -23.13 23.89 21.08
CA ALA A 289 -23.12 25.18 20.40
C ALA A 289 -21.68 25.69 20.20
N VAL A 290 -21.35 26.07 18.96
CA VAL A 290 -20.06 26.65 18.58
C VAL A 290 -20.07 28.15 18.89
N THR A 291 -19.35 28.55 19.93
CA THR A 291 -19.08 29.97 20.23
C THR A 291 -17.89 30.44 19.39
N THR A 292 -18.16 31.38 18.48
CA THR A 292 -17.15 32.04 17.63
C THR A 292 -16.38 33.08 18.43
N VAL A 293 -15.09 32.83 18.69
CA VAL A 293 -14.18 33.85 19.22
C VAL A 293 -13.43 34.52 18.07
N SER A 294 -13.83 35.76 17.81
CA SER A 294 -13.17 36.74 16.96
C SER A 294 -11.84 37.18 17.61
N VAL A 295 -10.71 36.93 16.95
CA VAL A 295 -9.43 37.60 17.27
C VAL A 295 -9.08 38.56 16.14
N ARG A 296 -8.94 39.82 16.55
CA ARG A 296 -8.62 40.99 15.73
C ARG A 296 -7.18 40.94 15.22
N LYS A 297 -7.03 41.59 14.06
CA LYS A 297 -5.80 42.06 13.42
C LYS A 297 -4.81 42.66 14.41
N ASP A 298 -3.53 42.34 14.23
CA ASP A 298 -2.47 43.34 14.36
C ASP A 298 -1.48 43.25 13.20
N LYS A 299 -1.20 44.45 12.67
CA LYS A 299 -0.30 44.75 11.57
C LYS A 299 1.08 44.99 12.15
N ILE A 300 2.11 44.31 11.67
CA ILE A 300 3.48 44.83 11.75
C ILE A 300 4.15 44.65 10.39
N ALA A 301 4.48 45.80 9.80
CA ALA A 301 5.24 45.96 8.59
C ALA A 301 6.72 46.17 8.94
N THR A 302 7.62 45.52 8.20
CA THR A 302 9.04 45.89 8.10
C THR A 302 9.58 45.24 6.82
N LYS A 303 9.56 45.97 5.70
CA LYS A 303 10.65 46.82 5.17
C LYS A 303 11.90 46.01 4.78
N TRP A 304 12.00 45.77 3.48
CA TRP A 304 13.19 45.30 2.78
C TRP A 304 14.34 46.30 2.91
N LYS A 305 15.56 45.79 3.10
CA LYS A 305 16.79 46.51 2.76
C LYS A 305 17.85 45.52 2.27
N ILE A 306 18.27 45.72 1.03
CA ILE A 306 19.41 45.10 0.35
C ILE A 306 20.67 45.87 0.75
N SER A 307 21.76 45.19 1.11
CA SER A 307 23.13 45.48 0.58
C SER A 307 24.23 44.59 1.19
N SER A 308 25.03 44.04 0.27
CA SER A 308 26.51 43.90 0.29
C SER A 308 27.24 43.09 1.37
N THR A 309 27.93 42.06 0.88
CA THR A 309 29.21 41.47 1.36
C THR A 309 30.36 42.50 1.35
N PRO A 310 31.64 42.20 1.74
CA PRO A 310 32.24 41.00 2.35
C PRO A 310 33.11 41.29 3.59
N THR A 311 33.56 40.26 4.33
CA THR A 311 34.97 40.01 4.75
C THR A 311 35.09 38.94 5.85
N ASP A 312 35.83 37.88 5.50
CA ASP A 312 36.98 37.29 6.20
C ASP A 312 36.95 36.84 7.69
N ARG A 313 37.64 35.71 7.90
CA ARG A 313 38.18 35.09 9.15
C ARG A 313 37.30 34.16 10.00
N GLY A 314 37.78 32.92 10.12
CA GLY A 314 38.24 32.42 11.43
C GLY A 314 37.59 31.17 12.01
N ARG A 315 38.42 30.11 12.12
CA ARG A 315 38.52 29.12 13.21
C ARG A 315 37.25 28.40 13.70
N SER A 316 37.16 27.14 13.25
CA SER A 316 36.85 25.92 13.99
C SER A 316 36.32 26.04 15.44
N LYS A 317 35.03 25.73 15.61
CA LYS A 317 34.46 25.24 16.89
C LYS A 317 34.04 23.78 16.74
N LYS A 318 34.64 22.95 17.59
CA LYS A 318 34.37 21.53 17.81
C LYS A 318 32.92 21.38 18.27
N VAL A 319 32.05 20.82 17.43
CA VAL A 319 30.66 20.50 17.78
C VAL A 319 30.70 19.31 18.74
N ARG A 320 30.22 19.53 19.96
CA ARG A 320 30.04 18.51 20.98
C ARG A 320 28.75 17.76 20.62
N GLU A 321 28.88 16.50 20.21
CA GLU A 321 27.74 15.61 19.99
C GLU A 321 26.86 15.57 21.24
N LYS A 322 25.59 15.90 21.08
CA LYS A 322 24.56 15.62 22.07
C LYS A 322 24.33 14.11 22.01
N ARG A 323 24.69 13.41 23.09
CA ARG A 323 24.26 12.03 23.31
C ARG A 323 22.73 12.01 23.39
N ASP A 324 22.13 11.13 22.60
CA ASP A 324 20.69 10.85 22.64
C ASP A 324 20.36 10.05 23.90
N GLU A 325 19.27 10.43 24.57
CA GLU A 325 18.74 9.82 25.80
C GLU A 325 18.35 8.34 25.64
N ILE A 326 18.45 7.78 24.43
CA ILE A 326 18.11 6.38 24.12
C ILE A 326 19.21 5.43 24.61
N ASP A 327 20.47 5.88 24.72
CA ASP A 327 21.57 5.04 25.19
C ASP A 327 21.54 4.80 26.72
N ASP A 328 20.79 5.61 27.48
CA ASP A 328 20.58 5.42 28.93
C ASP A 328 19.48 4.39 29.23
N ILE A 329 18.65 4.03 28.24
CA ILE A 329 17.58 3.03 28.39
C ILE A 329 18.08 1.60 28.11
N PHE A 330 19.16 1.46 27.32
CA PHE A 330 19.66 0.16 26.86
C PHE A 330 21.13 -0.08 27.22
N GLY A 331 21.51 0.21 28.46
CA GLY A 331 22.87 0.14 29.00
C GLY A 331 23.81 -0.88 28.33
N PHE A 332 24.73 -0.34 27.54
CA PHE A 332 25.95 -0.98 27.07
C PHE A 332 27.17 -0.17 27.52
#